data_AF-A0A432PWZ3-F1
#
_entry.id   AF-A0A432PWZ3-F1
#
_cell.length_a   1.000
_cell.length_b   1.000
_cell.length_c   1.000
_cell.angle_alpha   90.00
_cell.angle_beta   90.00
_cell.angle_gamma   90.00
#
_symmetry.space_group_name_H-M   'P 1'
#
loop_
_entity.id
_entity.type
_entity.pdbx_description
1 polymer ?
#
loop_
_entity_poly.entity_id
_entity_poly.type
_entity_poly.pdbx_seq_one_letter_code
_entity_poly.pdbx_strand_id
1 'polypeptide(L)' 'MRAWDELSKELLGSEKFTHLLMKENPELSSKYWLVPEGVKLKIPQVSETKSEELPPWKE' A
#
# COMPACT_ATOMS: atom_id res chain seq x y z
N MET A 1 -6.92 6.89 7.62
CA MET A 1 -7.29 5.67 6.86
C MET A 1 -7.16 6.03 5.39
N ARG A 2 -6.43 5.25 4.60
CA ARG A 2 -6.17 5.55 3.18
C ARG A 2 -6.83 4.52 2.29
N ALA A 3 -7.22 4.93 1.08
CA ALA A 3 -7.73 4.00 0.07
C ALA A 3 -6.59 3.18 -0.54
N TRP A 4 -6.92 2.01 -1.09
CA TRP A 4 -5.94 1.16 -1.77
C TRP A 4 -5.37 1.84 -3.03
N ASP A 5 -6.17 2.66 -3.71
CA ASP A 5 -5.73 3.45 -4.87
C ASP A 5 -4.69 4.52 -4.48
N GLU A 6 -4.92 5.23 -3.38
CA GLU A 6 -3.97 6.22 -2.85
C GLU A 6 -2.65 5.55 -2.48
N LEU A 7 -2.71 4.41 -1.78
CA LEU A 7 -1.52 3.64 -1.43
C LEU A 7 -0.78 3.13 -2.66
N SER A 8 -1.49 2.70 -3.69
CA SER A 8 -0.86 2.22 -4.92
C SER A 8 -0.19 3.36 -5.69
N LYS A 9 -0.79 4.55 -5.70
CA LYS A 9 -0.14 5.74 -6.26
C LYS A 9 1.11 6.15 -5.50
N GLU A 10 1.05 6.11 -4.18
CA GLU A 10 2.15 6.53 -3.30
C GLU A 10 3.31 5.52 -3.30
N LEU A 11 3.00 4.22 -3.20
CA LEU A 11 3.98 3.13 -3.07
C LEU A 11 4.46 2.59 -4.42
N LEU A 12 3.56 2.49 -5.40
CA LEU A 12 3.81 1.84 -6.70
C LEU A 12 3.85 2.86 -7.86
N GLY A 13 3.67 4.15 -7.56
CA GLY A 13 3.63 5.22 -8.56
C GLY A 13 2.32 5.30 -9.36
N SER A 14 1.41 4.33 -9.24
CA SER A 14 0.16 4.31 -9.98
C SER A 14 -0.99 3.62 -9.26
N GLU A 15 -2.17 4.25 -9.29
CA GLU A 15 -3.46 3.70 -8.82
C GLU A 15 -3.86 2.43 -9.60
N LYS A 16 -3.30 2.23 -10.80
CA LYS A 16 -3.57 1.03 -11.60
C LYS A 16 -3.05 -0.25 -10.95
N PHE A 17 -2.07 -0.15 -10.05
CA PHE A 17 -1.48 -1.30 -9.39
C PHE A 17 -2.22 -1.73 -8.11
N THR A 18 -3.35 -1.11 -7.77
CA THR A 18 -4.22 -1.50 -6.65
C THR A 18 -4.54 -2.98 -6.61
N HIS A 19 -4.94 -3.54 -7.75
CA HIS A 19 -5.23 -4.97 -7.85
C HIS A 19 -4.00 -5.86 -7.56
N LEU A 20 -2.78 -5.42 -7.93
CA LEU A 20 -1.54 -6.13 -7.60
C LEU A 20 -1.22 -6.03 -6.11
N LEU A 21 -1.38 -4.83 -5.53
CA LEU A 21 -1.16 -4.58 -4.10
C LEU A 21 -2.13 -5.43 -3.24
N MET A 22 -3.40 -5.51 -3.63
CA MET A 22 -4.40 -6.33 -2.95
C MET A 22 -4.14 -7.82 -3.12
N LYS A 23 -3.66 -8.25 -4.30
CA LYS A 23 -3.32 -9.65 -4.59
C LYS A 23 -2.12 -10.13 -3.77
N GLU A 24 -1.12 -9.28 -3.55
CA GLU A 24 0.00 -9.57 -2.65
C GLU A 24 -0.38 -9.54 -1.17
N ASN A 25 -1.49 -8.89 -0.83
CA ASN A 25 -2.00 -8.75 0.54
C ASN A 25 -3.46 -9.26 0.65
N PRO A 26 -3.72 -10.55 0.37
CA PRO A 26 -5.09 -11.10 0.35
C PRO A 26 -5.77 -11.03 1.73
N GLU A 27 -4.99 -11.15 2.80
CA GLU A 27 -5.49 -11.05 4.17
C GLU A 27 -5.92 -9.62 4.53
N LEU A 28 -5.20 -8.62 4.05
CA LEU A 28 -5.53 -7.21 4.33
C LEU A 28 -6.67 -6.72 3.44
N SER A 29 -6.69 -7.12 2.17
CA SER A 29 -7.78 -6.75 1.25
C SER A 29 -9.11 -7.37 1.66
N SER A 30 -9.10 -8.57 2.22
CA SER A 30 -10.32 -9.22 2.74
C SER A 30 -10.77 -8.64 4.09
N LYS A 31 -9.83 -8.11 4.88
CA LYS A 31 -10.09 -7.61 6.24
C LYS A 31 -10.41 -6.12 6.28
N TYR A 32 -9.86 -5.34 5.36
CA TYR A 32 -9.92 -3.88 5.38
C TYR A 32 -10.29 -3.32 4.02
N TRP A 33 -11.45 -2.69 3.95
CA TRP A 33 -11.85 -1.89 2.80
C TRP A 33 -11.01 -0.62 2.66
N LEU A 34 -10.66 0.00 3.79
CA LEU A 34 -9.72 1.12 3.89
C LEU A 34 -8.56 0.71 4.78
N VAL A 35 -7.33 0.94 4.32
CA VAL A 35 -6.15 0.52 5.06
C VAL A 35 -5.90 1.52 6.20
N PRO A 36 -5.87 1.05 7.46
CA PRO A 36 -5.48 1.90 8.58
C PRO A 36 -3.99 2.23 8.49
N GLU A 37 -3.63 3.43 8.94
CA GLU A 37 -2.22 3.83 9.01
C GLU A 37 -1.49 2.95 10.03
N GLY A 38 -0.29 2.48 9.68
CA GLY A 38 0.52 1.58 10.51
C GLY A 38 0.39 0.09 10.19
N VAL A 39 -0.35 -0.29 9.15
CA VAL A 39 -0.36 -1.66 8.63
C VAL A 39 0.85 -1.92 7.74
N LYS A 40 1.52 -3.05 7.94
CA LYS A 40 2.61 -3.51 7.06
C LYS A 40 2.02 -4.13 5.80
N LEU A 41 2.13 -3.42 4.68
CA LEU A 41 1.77 -3.92 3.36
C LEU A 41 2.99 -4.54 2.69
N LYS A 42 2.79 -5.68 2.03
CA LYS A 42 3.78 -6.24 1.09
C LYS A 42 3.64 -5.51 -0.24
N ILE A 43 4.69 -4.80 -0.62
CA ILE A 43 4.73 -4.04 -1.88
C ILE A 43 5.27 -4.97 -2.97
N PRO A 44 4.49 -5.29 -4.02
CA PRO A 44 5.02 -6.04 -5.16
C PRO A 44 6.18 -5.30 -5.81
N GLN A 45 7.18 -6.03 -6.30
CA GLN A 45 8.25 -5.46 -7.11
C GLN A 45 7.73 -5.08 -8.51
N VAL A 46 7.01 -3.96 -8.59
CA VAL A 46 6.80 -3.25 -9.85
C VAL A 46 7.94 -2.25 -10.01
N SER A 47 8.61 -2.27 -11.15
CA SER A 47 9.69 -1.33 -11.46
C SER A 47 9.14 0.07 -11.67
N GLU A 48 8.77 0.75 -10.59
CA GLU A 48 8.75 2.20 -10.47
C GLU A 48 9.00 2.52 -8.99
N THR A 49 10.29 2.77 -8.72
CA THR A 49 10.83 3.17 -7.43
C THR A 49 10.11 4.39 -6.89
N LYS A 50 9.32 4.19 -5.84
CA LYS A 50 9.13 5.19 -4.79
C LYS A 50 9.19 4.53 -3.43
N SER A 51 10.43 4.26 -3.02
CA SER A 51 10.77 4.37 -1.61
C SER A 51 10.50 5.80 -1.21
N GLU A 52 9.78 6.03 -0.12
CA GLU A 52 10.20 6.97 0.92
C GLU A 52 9.28 6.84 2.14
N GLU A 53 9.91 6.42 3.23
CA GLU A 53 9.72 6.98 4.57
C GLU A 53 8.30 6.90 5.15
N LEU A 54 8.07 5.79 5.87
CA LEU A 54 7.17 5.83 7.03
C LEU A 54 7.63 7.00 7.93
N PRO A 55 6.74 7.96 8.25
CA PRO A 55 7.16 9.12 9.02
C PRO A 55 7.46 8.70 10.48
N PRO A 56 8.40 9.38 11.16
CA PRO A 56 9.11 8.87 12.34
C PRO A 56 8.32 8.83 13.68
N TRP A 57 7.02 9.17 13.72
CA TRP A 57 6.27 9.37 14.99
C TRP A 57 5.54 8.14 15.55
N LYS A 58 6.13 6.95 15.44
CA LYS A 58 5.81 5.84 16.35
C LYS A 58 6.98 5.65 17.32
N GLU A 59 7.24 6.73 18.07
CA GLU A 59 7.93 6.70 19.37
C GLU A 59 7.01 6.07 20.44
#